data_AF-A0A3A8QU20-F1
#
_entry.id   AF-A0A3A8QU20-F1
#
_cell.length_a   1.000
_cell.length_b   1.000
_cell.length_c   1.000
_cell.angle_alpha   90.00
_cell.angle_beta   90.00
_cell.angle_gamma   90.00
#
_symmetry.space_group_name_H-M   'P 1'
#
loop_
_entity.id
_entity.type
_entity.pdbx_description
1 polymer ?
#
loop_
_entity_poly.entity_id
_entity_poly.type
_entity_poly.pdbx_seq_one_letter_code
_entity_poly.pdbx_strand_id
1 'polypeptide(L)'
;MRRLLPLLLVLLCACAGPSATAGDKGGLVPLRLDAADLSRAYTPRRLALLVGVSSFDDPQWRSLRFSSKDATDLAAALKDPARGHFDQVRVLTRPEETTRDAILAALRQLRREATRPDDVVMVYLSAHGTLARDGRGELTRYLVTRDASYRAIPQTALSMDALKAEFEQLPSRRRLLVLATCHSGSGKSLLPRELEVELAGIKSGFYARPLEESSRASMVFAASDWGETAREDESLRNDIYTYFLIEGLGGAADRNADGAVTATEAHDYSRRRTFAFTEGRQRPSAEIVEVGADPVILAGRIDRSGQPELFSYNPRLDGFLLKVDGEPRLELPGGAAVGPGKRTVELTKGDAVLVRREVDVARGERLPLERLLSDAIPRRALSLVGGMMSFADGRSRRELLPSAPQVGVVLRLEDVPLQDLGLMLDLGLGHGRQKLEVAPGSHVPFGYTTLTLGAAAPYLWRWERLTLFAGPRVAALYLGRSFDVEAFTGGQRYFTVSPGVVGGLAWRLGERLELTAQGHGMLTYVVVDGQGQAVGFIGGNAGVGYRF
;
A
#
# COMPACT_ATOMS: atom_id res chain seq x y z
N MET A 1 1.75 -33.43 -8.87
CA MET A 1 3.21 -33.38 -8.62
C MET A 1 3.56 -33.96 -7.23
N ARG A 2 3.09 -35.18 -6.94
CA ARG A 2 3.61 -36.02 -5.84
C ARG A 2 4.61 -36.97 -6.46
N ARG A 3 5.76 -37.18 -5.80
CA ARG A 3 6.98 -37.90 -6.23
C ARG A 3 7.96 -37.04 -7.01
N LEU A 4 8.78 -36.28 -6.28
CA LEU A 4 10.17 -35.92 -6.61
C LEU A 4 10.80 -34.98 -5.55
N LEU A 5 10.05 -34.56 -4.52
CA LEU A 5 10.57 -33.77 -3.41
C LEU A 5 11.43 -34.50 -2.35
N PRO A 6 11.45 -35.85 -2.18
CA PRO A 6 12.22 -36.45 -1.10
C PRO A 6 13.70 -36.72 -1.44
N LEU A 7 14.17 -36.51 -2.68
CA LEU A 7 15.59 -36.71 -3.02
C LEU A 7 16.48 -35.49 -2.72
N LEU A 8 15.88 -34.29 -2.63
CA LEU A 8 16.62 -33.04 -2.41
C LEU A 8 16.96 -32.78 -0.93
N LEU A 9 16.34 -33.53 0.00
CA LEU A 9 16.65 -33.43 1.44
C LEU A 9 17.86 -34.27 1.88
N VAL A 10 18.30 -35.25 1.07
CA VAL A 10 19.38 -36.19 1.47
C VAL A 10 20.78 -35.60 1.27
N LEU A 11 20.95 -34.60 0.41
CA LEU A 11 22.24 -33.95 0.15
C LEU A 11 22.59 -32.81 1.15
N LEU A 12 21.66 -32.40 2.00
CA LEU A 12 21.88 -31.42 3.08
C LEU A 12 22.30 -32.06 4.42
N CYS A 13 22.35 -33.40 4.51
CA CYS A 13 22.70 -34.13 5.73
C CYS A 13 24.19 -34.48 5.89
N ALA A 14 25.09 -33.97 5.05
CA ALA A 14 26.53 -34.28 5.13
C ALA A 14 27.32 -33.42 6.14
N CYS A 15 26.66 -32.74 7.08
CA CYS A 15 27.30 -31.99 8.17
C CYS A 15 27.08 -32.59 9.57
N ALA A 16 26.73 -33.88 9.67
CA ALA A 16 26.58 -34.57 10.95
C ALA A 16 27.70 -35.61 11.14
N GLY A 17 28.75 -35.25 11.87
CA GLY A 17 29.68 -36.21 12.46
C GLY A 17 29.09 -36.84 13.74
N PRO A 18 29.41 -38.09 14.09
CA PRO A 18 28.86 -38.74 15.27
C PRO A 18 29.72 -38.42 16.50
N SER A 19 29.21 -37.55 17.38
CA SER A 19 29.65 -37.49 18.78
C SER A 19 28.43 -37.71 19.65
N ALA A 20 28.18 -38.98 19.98
CA ALA A 20 27.16 -39.37 20.93
C ALA A 20 27.81 -39.61 22.30
N THR A 21 27.58 -38.70 23.24
CA THR A 21 27.54 -39.02 24.68
C THR A 21 26.33 -38.35 25.30
N ALA A 22 25.71 -39.10 26.23
CA ALA A 22 24.34 -38.97 26.69
C ALA A 22 24.08 -37.75 27.59
N GLY A 23 22.88 -37.17 27.45
CA GLY A 23 22.31 -36.21 28.39
C GLY A 23 21.28 -35.29 27.74
N ASP A 24 20.04 -35.76 27.57
CA ASP A 24 18.94 -34.90 27.11
C ASP A 24 18.64 -33.80 28.15
N LYS A 25 19.09 -32.58 27.84
CA LYS A 25 18.51 -31.34 28.36
C LYS A 25 18.11 -30.49 27.15
N GLY A 26 16.79 -30.30 26.98
CA GLY A 26 16.24 -29.39 25.97
C GLY A 26 15.33 -30.01 24.91
N GLY A 27 14.55 -31.05 25.25
CA GLY A 27 13.54 -31.57 24.33
C GLY A 27 12.40 -30.56 24.11
N LEU A 28 12.31 -30.01 22.89
CA LEU A 28 11.13 -29.26 22.45
C LEU A 28 9.94 -30.23 22.38
N VAL A 29 9.00 -30.09 23.31
CA VAL A 29 7.73 -30.82 23.26
C VAL A 29 6.83 -30.15 22.21
N PRO A 30 6.32 -30.86 21.20
CA PRO A 30 5.43 -30.26 20.21
C PRO A 30 4.14 -29.77 20.88
N LEU A 31 3.95 -28.45 20.89
CA LEU A 31 2.72 -27.81 21.35
C LEU A 31 1.62 -28.08 20.31
N ARG A 32 0.67 -28.97 20.64
CA ARG A 32 -0.53 -29.16 19.82
C ARG A 32 -1.52 -28.04 20.14
N LEU A 33 -1.54 -27.03 19.29
CA LEU A 33 -2.57 -26.01 19.30
C LEU A 33 -3.68 -26.44 18.33
N ASP A 34 -4.92 -26.54 18.82
CA ASP A 34 -6.08 -26.78 17.97
C ASP A 34 -6.29 -25.56 17.07
N ALA A 35 -6.38 -25.78 15.76
CA ALA A 35 -6.62 -24.73 14.77
C ALA A 35 -7.97 -24.02 14.97
N ALA A 36 -8.99 -24.71 15.49
CA ALA A 36 -10.29 -24.12 15.82
C ALA A 36 -10.22 -23.25 17.09
N ASP A 37 -9.39 -23.63 18.06
CA ASP A 37 -9.18 -22.83 19.28
C ASP A 37 -8.31 -21.61 18.97
N LEU A 38 -7.28 -21.77 18.13
CA LEU A 38 -6.53 -20.65 17.56
C LEU A 38 -7.46 -19.74 16.76
N SER A 39 -8.27 -20.26 15.83
CA SER A 39 -9.16 -19.44 15.01
C SER A 39 -10.19 -18.68 15.84
N ARG A 40 -10.78 -19.30 16.87
CA ARG A 40 -11.67 -18.61 17.83
C ARG A 40 -10.91 -17.57 18.65
N ALA A 41 -9.73 -17.92 19.17
CA ALA A 41 -8.90 -17.00 19.94
C ALA A 41 -8.45 -15.80 19.11
N TYR A 42 -8.23 -15.96 17.80
CA TYR A 42 -7.78 -14.93 16.86
C TYR A 42 -8.90 -14.36 15.97
N THR A 43 -10.18 -14.58 16.29
CA THR A 43 -11.27 -13.94 15.54
C THR A 43 -11.16 -12.41 15.68
N PRO A 44 -11.14 -11.64 14.57
CA PRO A 44 -11.06 -10.20 14.65
C PRO A 44 -12.30 -9.63 15.32
N ARG A 45 -12.11 -8.71 16.27
CA ARG A 45 -13.22 -8.05 16.96
C ARG A 45 -13.62 -6.77 16.26
N ARG A 46 -14.86 -6.35 16.49
CA ARG A 46 -15.46 -5.11 15.99
C ARG A 46 -15.71 -4.18 17.17
N LEU A 47 -14.95 -3.09 17.25
CA LEU A 47 -15.00 -2.12 18.34
C LEU A 47 -15.45 -0.75 17.81
N ALA A 48 -16.30 -0.06 18.57
CA ALA A 48 -16.73 1.30 18.26
C ALA A 48 -16.68 2.22 19.46
N LEU A 49 -16.21 3.45 19.25
CA LEU A 49 -16.34 4.59 20.15
C LEU A 49 -17.18 5.66 19.46
N LEU A 50 -18.37 5.94 20.00
CA LEU A 50 -19.28 6.93 19.46
C LEU A 50 -19.44 8.08 20.46
N VAL A 51 -19.25 9.30 20.01
CA VAL A 51 -19.29 10.51 20.85
C VAL A 51 -20.30 11.48 20.28
N GLY A 52 -21.21 11.96 21.12
CA GLY A 52 -22.24 12.94 20.74
C GLY A 52 -22.31 14.09 21.73
N VAL A 53 -21.81 15.27 21.34
CA VAL A 53 -21.73 16.46 22.21
C VAL A 53 -22.91 17.39 21.92
N SER A 54 -23.93 17.35 22.77
CA SER A 54 -25.14 18.17 22.60
C SER A 54 -25.18 19.46 23.43
N SER A 55 -24.40 19.54 24.52
CA SER A 55 -24.42 20.67 25.47
C SER A 55 -23.02 21.18 25.74
N PHE A 56 -22.89 22.49 25.94
CA PHE A 56 -21.62 23.19 26.13
C PHE A 56 -21.67 24.08 27.36
N ASP A 57 -20.56 24.21 28.06
CA ASP A 57 -20.45 25.05 29.26
C ASP A 57 -20.33 26.54 28.90
N ASP A 58 -19.68 26.85 27.77
CA ASP A 58 -19.61 28.21 27.23
C ASP A 58 -20.92 28.53 26.44
N PRO A 59 -21.71 29.54 26.88
CA PRO A 59 -23.01 29.84 26.29
C PRO A 59 -22.93 30.40 24.86
N GLN A 60 -21.74 30.75 24.35
CA GLN A 60 -21.59 31.12 22.95
C GLN A 60 -21.87 29.91 22.05
N TRP A 61 -21.50 28.70 22.46
CA TRP A 61 -21.83 27.48 21.72
C TRP A 61 -23.28 27.07 21.97
N ARG A 62 -24.11 27.16 20.93
CA ARG A 62 -25.52 26.76 21.01
C ARG A 62 -25.62 25.24 21.18
N SER A 63 -26.57 24.77 21.97
CA SER A 63 -26.83 23.32 22.09
C SER A 63 -27.26 22.69 20.76
N LEU A 64 -26.84 21.44 20.54
CA LEU A 64 -27.25 20.58 19.42
C LEU A 64 -28.35 19.63 19.87
N ARG A 65 -29.38 19.46 19.03
CA ARG A 65 -30.58 18.71 19.40
C ARG A 65 -30.40 17.20 19.31
N PHE A 66 -29.62 16.74 18.34
CA PHE A 66 -29.56 15.34 17.94
C PHE A 66 -28.19 14.72 18.09
N SER A 67 -27.09 15.45 18.29
CA SER A 67 -25.75 14.84 18.38
C SER A 67 -25.62 13.66 19.36
N SER A 68 -26.17 13.77 20.58
CA SER A 68 -26.21 12.63 21.52
C SER A 68 -27.16 11.51 21.06
N LYS A 69 -28.26 11.84 20.37
CA LYS A 69 -29.18 10.87 19.78
C LYS A 69 -28.55 10.14 18.59
N ASP A 70 -27.84 10.83 17.71
CA ASP A 70 -27.12 10.28 16.56
C ASP A 70 -26.12 9.20 17.01
N ALA A 71 -25.31 9.50 18.03
CA ALA A 71 -24.39 8.53 18.62
C ALA A 71 -25.12 7.32 19.23
N THR A 72 -26.28 7.53 19.83
CA THR A 72 -27.09 6.46 20.47
C THR A 72 -27.76 5.56 19.43
N ASP A 73 -28.35 6.14 18.39
CA ASP A 73 -29.02 5.39 17.32
C ASP A 73 -28.02 4.61 16.48
N LEU A 74 -26.86 5.21 16.17
CA LEU A 74 -25.78 4.51 15.50
C LEU A 74 -25.25 3.37 16.37
N ALA A 75 -25.14 3.55 17.69
CA ALA A 75 -24.79 2.45 18.60
C ALA A 75 -25.80 1.30 18.53
N ALA A 76 -27.09 1.61 18.47
CA ALA A 76 -28.12 0.57 18.34
C ALA A 76 -27.96 -0.21 17.03
N ALA A 77 -27.72 0.49 15.91
CA ALA A 77 -27.49 -0.15 14.61
C ALA A 77 -26.20 -0.98 14.56
N LEU A 78 -25.12 -0.52 15.20
CA LEU A 78 -23.86 -1.26 15.25
C LEU A 78 -23.94 -2.49 16.16
N LYS A 79 -24.69 -2.43 17.26
CA LYS A 79 -24.90 -3.57 18.18
C LYS A 79 -25.86 -4.62 17.61
N ASP A 80 -26.79 -4.23 16.76
CA ASP A 80 -27.80 -5.13 16.19
C ASP A 80 -27.14 -6.31 15.46
N PRO A 81 -27.39 -7.57 15.87
CA PRO A 81 -26.83 -8.77 15.24
C PRO A 81 -27.24 -8.93 13.77
N ALA A 82 -28.38 -8.39 13.36
CA ALA A 82 -28.83 -8.42 11.97
C ALA A 82 -28.18 -7.33 11.11
N ARG A 83 -27.47 -6.38 11.72
CA ARG A 83 -26.79 -5.27 11.06
C ARG A 83 -25.29 -5.31 11.34
N GLY A 84 -24.81 -4.50 12.29
CA GLY A 84 -23.39 -4.29 12.50
C GLY A 84 -22.68 -5.42 13.23
N HIS A 85 -23.37 -6.07 14.18
CA HIS A 85 -22.81 -7.10 15.06
C HIS A 85 -21.43 -6.69 15.64
N PHE A 86 -21.32 -5.47 16.17
CA PHE A 86 -20.12 -5.00 16.84
C PHE A 86 -20.01 -5.61 18.24
N ASP A 87 -18.85 -6.20 18.56
CA ASP A 87 -18.59 -6.87 19.83
C ASP A 87 -18.58 -5.88 21.01
N GLN A 88 -18.07 -4.67 20.78
CA GLN A 88 -17.98 -3.63 21.80
C GLN A 88 -18.34 -2.27 21.20
N VAL A 89 -19.34 -1.61 21.76
CA VAL A 89 -19.74 -0.25 21.35
C VAL A 89 -19.89 0.62 22.59
N ARG A 90 -18.98 1.57 22.75
CA ARG A 90 -18.97 2.55 23.83
C ARG A 90 -19.51 3.89 23.32
N VAL A 91 -20.46 4.45 24.06
CA VAL A 91 -21.15 5.69 23.72
C VAL A 91 -20.83 6.73 24.78
N LEU A 92 -20.37 7.91 24.37
CA LEU A 92 -20.09 9.06 25.23
C LEU A 92 -21.01 10.21 24.85
N THR A 93 -22.03 10.43 25.68
CA THR A 93 -23.03 11.49 25.45
C THR A 93 -23.33 12.27 26.69
N ARG A 94 -22.85 11.81 27.86
CA ARG A 94 -23.08 12.53 29.11
C ARG A 94 -22.12 13.72 29.23
N PRO A 95 -22.55 14.79 29.91
CA PRO A 95 -21.71 15.91 30.33
C PRO A 95 -20.25 15.57 30.66
N GLU A 96 -20.04 14.70 31.62
CA GLU A 96 -18.74 14.33 32.17
C GLU A 96 -17.87 13.50 31.19
N GLU A 97 -18.48 12.93 30.16
CA GLU A 97 -17.82 12.07 29.17
C GLU A 97 -17.40 12.83 27.89
N THR A 98 -17.91 14.05 27.72
CA THR A 98 -17.80 14.83 26.47
C THR A 98 -16.84 16.03 26.59
N THR A 99 -16.03 16.06 27.64
CA THR A 99 -14.90 16.97 27.77
C THR A 99 -13.75 16.54 26.86
N ARG A 100 -12.86 17.48 26.52
CA ARG A 100 -11.66 17.19 25.71
C ARG A 100 -10.83 16.04 26.27
N ASP A 101 -10.56 16.08 27.57
CA ASP A 101 -9.71 15.08 28.22
C ASP A 101 -10.39 13.72 28.34
N ALA A 102 -11.72 13.68 28.57
CA ALA A 102 -12.47 12.43 28.61
C ALA A 102 -12.50 11.72 27.26
N ILE A 103 -12.70 12.48 26.16
CA ILE A 103 -12.70 11.94 24.79
C ILE A 103 -11.32 11.37 24.44
N LEU A 104 -10.24 12.11 24.75
CA LEU A 104 -8.87 11.63 24.54
C LEU A 104 -8.54 10.40 25.38
N ALA A 105 -8.98 10.37 26.65
CA ALA A 105 -8.82 9.20 27.51
C ALA A 105 -9.55 7.98 26.95
N ALA A 106 -10.76 8.17 26.42
CA ALA A 106 -11.53 7.13 25.76
C ALA A 106 -10.81 6.60 24.51
N LEU A 107 -10.28 7.47 23.63
CA LEU A 107 -9.48 7.04 22.48
C LEU A 107 -8.26 6.21 22.89
N ARG A 108 -7.53 6.64 23.93
CA ARG A 108 -6.39 5.90 24.47
C ARG A 108 -6.78 4.57 25.09
N GLN A 109 -7.97 4.48 25.70
CA GLN A 109 -8.52 3.22 26.16
C GLN A 109 -8.89 2.31 24.99
N LEU A 110 -9.54 2.84 23.95
CA LEU A 110 -9.87 2.08 22.74
C LEU A 110 -8.60 1.51 22.10
N ARG A 111 -7.50 2.28 22.08
CA ARG A 111 -6.18 1.81 21.64
C ARG A 111 -5.65 0.63 22.45
N ARG A 112 -5.90 0.60 23.76
CA ARG A 112 -5.52 -0.54 24.62
C ARG A 112 -6.42 -1.75 24.42
N GLU A 113 -7.66 -1.52 24.00
CA GLU A 113 -8.65 -2.58 23.76
C GLU A 113 -8.49 -3.19 22.37
N ALA A 114 -8.32 -2.39 21.32
CA ALA A 114 -8.15 -2.81 19.92
C ALA A 114 -6.71 -3.25 19.61
N THR A 115 -6.28 -4.33 20.24
CA THR A 115 -4.88 -4.79 20.22
C THR A 115 -4.45 -5.44 18.91
N ARG A 116 -5.38 -5.81 18.01
CA ARG A 116 -5.06 -6.64 16.84
C ARG A 116 -5.06 -5.86 15.53
N PRO A 117 -4.16 -6.16 14.58
CA PRO A 117 -4.13 -5.49 13.27
C PRO A 117 -5.39 -5.68 12.43
N ASP A 118 -6.15 -6.75 12.66
CA ASP A 118 -7.33 -7.15 11.91
C ASP A 118 -8.66 -6.80 12.61
N ASP A 119 -8.62 -6.31 13.85
CA ASP A 119 -9.80 -5.76 14.54
C ASP A 119 -10.40 -4.64 13.67
N VAL A 120 -11.72 -4.56 13.56
CA VAL A 120 -12.42 -3.42 12.93
C VAL A 120 -12.68 -2.37 13.99
N VAL A 121 -12.23 -1.14 13.77
CA VAL A 121 -12.37 -0.06 14.76
C VAL A 121 -13.08 1.13 14.14
N MET A 122 -14.21 1.54 14.73
CA MET A 122 -14.94 2.74 14.32
C MET A 122 -14.88 3.81 15.41
N VAL A 123 -14.52 5.03 15.04
CA VAL A 123 -14.68 6.21 15.89
C VAL A 123 -15.67 7.14 15.20
N TYR A 124 -16.71 7.55 15.90
CA TYR A 124 -17.74 8.48 15.42
C TYR A 124 -17.82 9.68 16.34
N LEU A 125 -17.86 10.88 15.77
CA LEU A 125 -17.96 12.14 16.50
C LEU A 125 -19.06 13.00 15.88
N SER A 126 -20.08 13.33 16.67
CA SER A 126 -21.11 14.33 16.35
C SER A 126 -21.03 15.47 17.35
N ALA A 127 -20.68 16.67 16.85
CA ALA A 127 -20.54 17.89 17.65
C ALA A 127 -20.46 19.11 16.73
N HIS A 128 -20.33 20.31 17.31
CA HIS A 128 -19.88 21.46 16.52
C HIS A 128 -18.43 21.27 16.09
N GLY A 129 -18.12 21.73 14.89
CA GLY A 129 -16.76 22.06 14.49
C GLY A 129 -16.58 23.58 14.42
N THR A 130 -15.33 24.01 14.50
CA THR A 130 -14.93 25.41 14.30
C THR A 130 -13.55 25.47 13.64
N LEU A 131 -13.15 26.68 13.24
CA LEU A 131 -11.83 27.00 12.72
C LEU A 131 -11.20 28.06 13.61
N ALA A 132 -9.94 27.86 13.98
CA ALA A 132 -9.15 28.85 14.70
C ALA A 132 -7.68 28.75 14.29
N ARG A 133 -6.93 29.84 14.44
CA ARG A 133 -5.47 29.79 14.25
C ARG A 133 -4.82 29.14 15.45
N ASP A 134 -3.92 28.19 15.22
CA ASP A 134 -3.15 27.54 16.28
C ASP A 134 -2.06 28.47 16.86
N GLY A 135 -1.24 27.95 17.78
CA GLY A 135 -0.14 28.71 18.37
C GLY A 135 0.96 29.14 17.38
N ARG A 136 0.93 28.64 16.14
CA ARG A 136 1.84 29.00 15.04
C ARG A 136 1.20 29.97 14.05
N GLY A 137 -0.08 30.33 14.25
CA GLY A 137 -0.84 31.18 13.35
C GLY A 137 -1.52 30.43 12.20
N GLU A 138 -1.43 29.09 12.15
CA GLU A 138 -1.97 28.27 11.08
C GLU A 138 -3.46 27.97 11.30
N LEU A 139 -4.27 28.13 10.25
CA LEU A 139 -5.70 27.87 10.37
C LEU A 139 -5.97 26.37 10.50
N THR A 140 -6.55 25.98 11.64
CA THR A 140 -6.73 24.60 12.05
C THR A 140 -8.21 24.30 12.35
N ARG A 141 -8.63 23.04 12.10
CA ARG A 141 -9.97 22.54 12.44
C ARG A 141 -10.01 22.05 13.88
N TYR A 142 -11.08 22.39 14.59
CA TYR A 142 -11.33 21.94 15.95
C TYR A 142 -12.72 21.33 16.09
N LEU A 143 -12.79 20.23 16.82
CA LEU A 143 -14.02 19.70 17.40
C LEU A 143 -14.31 20.48 18.69
N VAL A 144 -15.49 21.08 18.79
CA VAL A 144 -15.93 21.76 20.00
C VAL A 144 -16.42 20.70 20.98
N THR A 145 -15.66 20.49 22.04
CA THR A 145 -16.03 19.64 23.18
C THR A 145 -16.88 20.45 24.16
N ARG A 146 -17.52 19.77 25.12
CA ARG A 146 -18.39 20.44 26.09
C ARG A 146 -17.72 21.64 26.78
N ASP A 147 -16.47 21.45 27.19
CA ASP A 147 -15.64 22.36 27.97
C ASP A 147 -14.84 23.36 27.11
N ALA A 148 -15.04 23.37 25.80
CA ALA A 148 -14.35 24.27 24.90
C ALA A 148 -14.83 25.73 25.11
N SER A 149 -13.90 26.64 25.35
CA SER A 149 -14.19 28.08 25.43
C SER A 149 -14.06 28.72 24.05
N TYR A 150 -15.05 29.54 23.69
CA TYR A 150 -15.06 30.31 22.46
C TYR A 150 -13.89 31.29 22.36
N ARG A 151 -13.43 31.82 23.50
CA ARG A 151 -12.32 32.79 23.55
C ARG A 151 -10.93 32.15 23.56
N ALA A 152 -10.86 30.83 23.72
CA ALA A 152 -9.61 30.08 23.86
C ALA A 152 -9.67 28.74 23.10
N ILE A 153 -10.20 28.77 21.87
CA ILE A 153 -10.43 27.56 21.05
C ILE A 153 -9.15 26.72 20.91
N PRO A 154 -7.97 27.27 20.53
CA PRO A 154 -6.76 26.45 20.37
C PRO A 154 -6.30 25.75 21.65
N GLN A 155 -6.65 26.29 22.82
CA GLN A 155 -6.25 25.76 24.12
C GLN A 155 -7.24 24.74 24.69
N THR A 156 -8.53 24.92 24.40
CA THR A 156 -9.61 24.20 25.09
C THR A 156 -10.38 23.24 24.20
N ALA A 157 -10.47 23.49 22.89
CA ALA A 157 -11.11 22.58 21.95
C ALA A 157 -10.16 21.44 21.53
N LEU A 158 -10.72 20.38 20.95
CA LEU A 158 -9.92 19.26 20.44
C LEU A 158 -9.55 19.53 18.98
N SER A 159 -8.26 19.75 18.68
CA SER A 159 -7.83 19.91 17.29
C SER A 159 -7.99 18.61 16.51
N MET A 160 -8.34 18.74 15.22
CA MET A 160 -8.46 17.58 14.33
C MET A 160 -7.13 16.85 14.16
N ASP A 161 -6.01 17.56 14.22
CA ASP A 161 -4.68 16.96 14.15
C ASP A 161 -4.37 16.10 15.38
N ALA A 162 -4.73 16.58 16.58
CA ALA A 162 -4.56 15.79 17.81
C ALA A 162 -5.45 14.55 17.81
N LEU A 163 -6.70 14.70 17.34
CA LEU A 163 -7.62 13.57 17.17
C LEU A 163 -7.09 12.55 16.16
N LYS A 164 -6.64 12.99 14.97
CA LYS A 164 -6.04 12.12 13.95
C LYS A 164 -4.79 11.43 14.49
N ALA A 165 -3.91 12.15 15.18
CA ALA A 165 -2.70 11.58 15.75
C ALA A 165 -2.97 10.47 16.79
N GLU A 166 -4.02 10.60 17.61
CA GLU A 166 -4.43 9.53 18.54
C GLU A 166 -5.10 8.37 17.79
N PHE A 167 -5.91 8.66 16.78
CA PHE A 167 -6.55 7.65 15.92
C PHE A 167 -5.54 6.83 15.11
N GLU A 168 -4.49 7.47 14.60
CA GLU A 168 -3.41 6.83 13.85
C GLU A 168 -2.53 5.92 14.69
N GLN A 169 -2.57 6.05 16.01
CA GLN A 169 -1.90 5.16 16.96
C GLN A 169 -2.69 3.90 17.27
N LEU A 170 -3.93 3.74 16.76
CA LEU A 170 -4.68 2.49 16.88
C LEU A 170 -3.94 1.35 16.15
N PRO A 171 -3.70 0.18 16.79
CA PRO A 171 -3.00 -0.96 16.17
C PRO A 171 -3.71 -1.56 14.95
N SER A 172 -5.03 -1.41 14.89
CA SER A 172 -5.86 -1.91 13.80
C SER A 172 -5.53 -1.24 12.46
N ARG A 173 -5.50 -2.05 11.41
CA ARG A 173 -5.43 -1.61 9.99
C ARG A 173 -6.82 -1.41 9.39
N ARG A 174 -7.91 -1.74 10.09
CA ARG A 174 -9.29 -1.62 9.62
C ARG A 174 -10.01 -0.57 10.45
N ARG A 175 -9.56 0.68 10.35
CA ARG A 175 -10.03 1.77 11.19
C ARG A 175 -10.78 2.83 10.38
N LEU A 176 -11.93 3.23 10.89
CA LEU A 176 -12.82 4.22 10.31
C LEU A 176 -13.07 5.36 11.31
N LEU A 177 -12.81 6.59 10.90
CA LEU A 177 -13.20 7.81 11.60
C LEU A 177 -14.37 8.46 10.86
N VAL A 178 -15.48 8.72 11.54
CA VAL A 178 -16.64 9.41 10.99
C VAL A 178 -16.87 10.72 11.76
N LEU A 179 -16.89 11.82 11.04
CA LEU A 179 -17.02 13.18 11.56
C LEU A 179 -18.35 13.78 11.10
N ALA A 180 -19.33 13.76 12.00
CA ALA A 180 -20.59 14.48 11.84
C ALA A 180 -20.47 15.90 12.43
N THR A 181 -19.54 16.68 11.89
CA THR A 181 -19.17 18.01 12.40
C THR A 181 -19.16 19.05 11.28
N CYS A 182 -19.60 20.28 11.60
CA CYS A 182 -19.55 21.42 10.67
C CYS A 182 -18.22 22.17 10.82
N HIS A 183 -17.45 22.35 9.76
CA HIS A 183 -16.27 23.23 9.77
C HIS A 183 -16.38 24.41 8.79
N SER A 184 -17.61 24.77 8.40
CA SER A 184 -17.86 25.83 7.41
C SER A 184 -17.71 27.25 7.95
N GLY A 185 -17.74 27.42 9.28
CA GLY A 185 -17.82 28.75 9.87
C GLY A 185 -19.13 29.50 9.56
N SER A 186 -20.17 28.75 9.19
CA SER A 186 -21.50 29.24 8.86
C SER A 186 -22.57 28.34 9.50
N GLY A 187 -23.78 28.87 9.66
CA GLY A 187 -24.88 28.14 10.30
C GLY A 187 -24.70 28.01 11.82
N LYS A 188 -24.57 26.78 12.33
CA LYS A 188 -24.34 26.52 13.77
C LYS A 188 -22.85 26.45 14.15
N SER A 189 -21.95 26.43 13.17
CA SER A 189 -20.50 26.53 13.36
C SER A 189 -20.14 28.01 13.54
N LEU A 190 -19.66 28.39 14.72
CA LEU A 190 -19.21 29.76 14.99
C LEU A 190 -17.71 29.88 14.74
N LEU A 191 -17.27 31.05 14.26
CA LEU A 191 -15.87 31.40 14.04
C LEU A 191 -15.44 32.52 14.99
N PRO A 192 -14.17 32.57 15.43
CA PRO A 192 -13.61 33.78 16.01
C PRO A 192 -13.94 35.01 15.18
N ARG A 193 -14.32 36.12 15.81
CA ARG A 193 -14.86 37.32 15.13
C ARG A 193 -13.86 37.88 14.12
N GLU A 194 -12.58 37.84 14.46
CA GLU A 194 -11.48 38.30 13.61
C GLU A 194 -11.40 37.46 12.33
N LEU A 195 -11.58 36.15 12.44
CA LEU A 195 -11.58 35.21 11.32
C LEU A 195 -12.87 35.29 10.49
N GLU A 196 -14.02 35.53 11.13
CA GLU A 196 -15.29 35.76 10.43
C GLU A 196 -15.20 36.98 9.50
N VAL A 197 -14.65 38.09 10.00
CA VAL A 197 -14.42 39.32 9.21
C VAL A 197 -13.40 39.08 8.10
N GLU A 198 -12.32 38.36 8.38
CA GLU A 198 -11.30 37.98 7.38
C GLU A 198 -11.91 37.15 6.24
N LEU A 199 -12.64 36.09 6.58
CA LEU A 199 -13.24 35.15 5.62
C LEU A 199 -14.41 35.77 4.84
N ALA A 200 -15.18 36.70 5.43
CA ALA A 200 -16.23 37.42 4.73
C ALA A 200 -15.72 38.25 3.54
N GLY A 201 -14.43 38.63 3.54
CA GLY A 201 -13.77 39.33 2.43
C GLY A 201 -13.30 38.42 1.29
N ILE A 202 -13.28 37.10 1.49
CA ILE A 202 -12.70 36.14 0.54
C ILE A 202 -13.83 35.46 -0.26
N LYS A 203 -13.99 35.87 -1.53
CA LYS A 203 -15.07 35.38 -2.43
C LYS A 203 -14.81 34.00 -3.04
N SER A 204 -13.59 33.50 -2.97
CA SER A 204 -13.20 32.15 -3.39
C SER A 204 -13.16 31.25 -2.15
N GLY A 205 -13.64 30.01 -2.25
CA GLY A 205 -13.49 29.03 -1.17
C GLY A 205 -12.08 29.09 -0.57
N PHE A 206 -12.00 29.38 0.72
CA PHE A 206 -10.76 29.35 1.50
C PHE A 206 -10.24 27.90 1.55
N TYR A 207 -8.94 27.64 1.68
CA TYR A 207 -8.43 26.27 1.76
C TYR A 207 -7.64 26.12 3.05
N ALA A 208 -8.29 25.65 4.12
CA ALA A 208 -7.54 25.01 5.19
C ALA A 208 -6.97 23.71 4.62
N ARG A 209 -5.66 23.47 4.82
CA ARG A 209 -4.93 22.31 4.28
C ARG A 209 -5.81 21.04 4.29
N PRO A 210 -5.89 20.30 3.18
CA PRO A 210 -6.35 18.91 3.21
C PRO A 210 -5.60 18.21 4.35
N LEU A 211 -6.25 17.30 5.05
CA LEU A 211 -5.62 16.60 6.16
C LEU A 211 -4.63 15.56 5.62
N GLU A 212 -3.62 16.00 4.87
CA GLU A 212 -2.57 15.20 4.28
C GLU A 212 -1.40 15.07 5.26
N GLU A 213 -1.18 13.86 5.77
CA GLU A 213 0.06 13.09 5.61
C GLU A 213 0.10 11.93 6.62
N SER A 214 0.51 10.77 6.10
CA SER A 214 0.98 9.58 6.80
C SER A 214 -0.04 8.56 7.34
N SER A 215 0.04 7.37 6.74
CA SER A 215 -0.14 6.04 7.35
C SER A 215 -1.27 5.17 6.77
N ARG A 216 -0.99 3.87 6.81
CA ARG A 216 -1.65 2.78 6.09
C ARG A 216 -3.03 2.50 6.69
N ALA A 217 -4.03 2.40 5.81
CA ALA A 217 -5.40 1.94 6.07
C ALA A 217 -6.21 2.71 7.15
N SER A 218 -6.31 4.04 7.02
CA SER A 218 -7.33 4.86 7.69
C SER A 218 -8.35 5.37 6.67
N MET A 219 -9.64 5.31 7.03
CA MET A 219 -10.72 5.99 6.32
C MET A 219 -11.25 7.12 7.21
N VAL A 220 -11.40 8.31 6.65
CA VAL A 220 -12.04 9.45 7.32
C VAL A 220 -13.22 9.90 6.48
N PHE A 221 -14.43 9.81 7.04
CA PHE A 221 -15.65 10.31 6.41
C PHE A 221 -16.12 11.56 7.14
N ALA A 222 -16.46 12.59 6.38
CA ALA A 222 -17.08 13.80 6.91
C ALA A 222 -18.50 13.95 6.38
N ALA A 223 -19.42 14.37 7.25
CA ALA A 223 -20.83 14.57 6.92
C ALA A 223 -21.07 15.72 5.94
N SER A 224 -20.10 16.62 5.75
CA SER A 224 -20.17 17.72 4.79
C SER A 224 -18.78 18.08 4.27
N ASP A 225 -18.74 18.67 3.08
CA ASP A 225 -17.52 19.10 2.43
C ASP A 225 -17.04 20.43 3.04
N TRP A 226 -15.86 20.85 2.61
CA TRP A 226 -15.27 22.10 3.03
C TRP A 226 -16.17 23.30 2.69
N GLY A 227 -16.38 24.19 3.67
CA GLY A 227 -17.25 25.36 3.52
C GLY A 227 -18.75 25.06 3.57
N GLU A 228 -19.15 23.79 3.68
CA GLU A 228 -20.55 23.37 3.81
C GLU A 228 -20.92 22.99 5.26
N THR A 229 -22.18 23.18 5.61
CA THR A 229 -22.71 22.90 6.95
C THR A 229 -23.30 21.49 6.99
N ALA A 230 -22.87 20.66 7.94
CA ALA A 230 -23.58 19.44 8.33
C ALA A 230 -24.87 19.80 9.11
N ARG A 231 -26.02 19.29 8.68
CA ARG A 231 -27.32 19.77 9.18
C ARG A 231 -28.02 18.73 10.03
N GLU A 232 -28.60 19.20 11.13
CA GLU A 232 -29.65 18.50 11.88
C GLU A 232 -30.99 18.75 11.20
N ASP A 233 -31.77 17.68 11.03
CA ASP A 233 -33.12 17.76 10.46
C ASP A 233 -34.18 17.30 11.46
N GLU A 234 -35.24 18.08 11.60
CA GLU A 234 -36.30 17.81 12.59
C GLU A 234 -37.20 16.64 12.16
N SER A 235 -37.40 16.43 10.86
CA SER A 235 -38.22 15.33 10.34
C SER A 235 -37.51 13.99 10.47
N LEU A 236 -36.20 13.97 10.23
CA LEU A 236 -35.35 12.80 10.41
C LEU A 236 -35.00 12.55 11.89
N ARG A 237 -35.09 13.60 12.73
CA ARG A 237 -34.69 13.60 14.15
C ARG A 237 -33.26 13.15 14.38
N ASN A 238 -32.38 13.47 13.44
CA ASN A 238 -30.96 13.11 13.42
C ASN A 238 -30.20 14.18 12.59
N ASP A 239 -28.88 14.17 12.62
CA ASP A 239 -28.14 14.77 11.51
C ASP A 239 -28.37 13.96 10.22
N ILE A 240 -28.47 14.67 9.09
CA ILE A 240 -28.93 14.10 7.82
C ILE A 240 -28.00 12.98 7.34
N TYR A 241 -26.68 13.15 7.51
CA TYR A 241 -25.70 12.15 7.08
C TYR A 241 -25.79 10.88 7.95
N THR A 242 -25.83 11.02 9.27
CA THR A 242 -25.90 9.87 10.18
C THR A 242 -27.22 9.11 10.03
N TYR A 243 -28.33 9.80 9.78
CA TYR A 243 -29.59 9.13 9.45
C TYR A 243 -29.42 8.17 8.26
N PHE A 244 -28.87 8.66 7.15
CA PHE A 244 -28.66 7.83 5.96
C PHE A 244 -27.55 6.79 6.12
N LEU A 245 -26.58 7.04 7.00
CA LEU A 245 -25.59 6.05 7.39
C LEU A 245 -26.25 4.86 8.10
N ILE A 246 -27.11 5.14 9.08
CA ILE A 246 -27.88 4.12 9.80
C ILE A 246 -28.84 3.38 8.85
N GLU A 247 -29.51 4.09 7.94
CA GLU A 247 -30.36 3.51 6.89
C GLU A 247 -29.54 2.54 6.00
N GLY A 248 -28.36 2.96 5.56
CA GLY A 248 -27.45 2.15 4.72
C GLY A 248 -26.98 0.86 5.40
N LEU A 249 -26.69 0.91 6.71
CA LEU A 249 -26.33 -0.28 7.51
C LEU A 249 -27.47 -1.31 7.60
N GLY A 250 -28.70 -0.93 7.26
CA GLY A 250 -29.83 -1.85 7.10
C GLY A 250 -29.79 -2.71 5.83
N GLY A 251 -28.75 -2.58 5.00
CA GLY A 251 -28.54 -3.35 3.77
C GLY A 251 -28.80 -2.57 2.48
N ALA A 252 -29.43 -1.39 2.55
CA ALA A 252 -29.69 -0.55 1.38
C ALA A 252 -28.40 -0.03 0.69
N ALA A 253 -27.27 -0.07 1.41
CA ALA A 253 -25.98 0.31 0.89
C ALA A 253 -25.20 -0.83 0.21
N ASP A 254 -25.60 -2.10 0.34
CA ASP A 254 -24.94 -3.25 -0.32
C ASP A 254 -25.09 -3.13 -1.84
N ARG A 255 -24.11 -2.48 -2.47
CA ARG A 255 -24.18 -2.07 -3.87
C ARG A 255 -23.83 -3.23 -4.78
N ASN A 256 -22.89 -4.07 -4.36
CA ASN A 256 -22.42 -5.20 -5.14
C ASN A 256 -23.23 -6.49 -4.89
N ALA A 257 -24.15 -6.48 -3.93
CA ALA A 257 -25.01 -7.59 -3.53
C ALA A 257 -24.23 -8.82 -3.03
N ASP A 258 -23.14 -8.61 -2.30
CA ASP A 258 -22.31 -9.67 -1.71
C ASP A 258 -22.76 -10.12 -0.30
N GLY A 259 -23.78 -9.47 0.26
CA GLY A 259 -24.33 -9.76 1.59
C GLY A 259 -23.69 -8.95 2.73
N ALA A 260 -22.71 -8.08 2.42
CA ALA A 260 -22.11 -7.15 3.35
C ALA A 260 -22.31 -5.70 2.93
N VAL A 261 -22.24 -4.79 3.90
CA VAL A 261 -22.12 -3.35 3.66
C VAL A 261 -20.72 -2.93 4.11
N THR A 262 -19.90 -2.53 3.16
CA THR A 262 -18.57 -1.95 3.43
C THR A 262 -18.69 -0.49 3.86
N ALA A 263 -17.65 0.04 4.52
CA ALA A 263 -17.57 1.44 4.91
C ALA A 263 -17.69 2.38 3.68
N THR A 264 -17.06 2.02 2.57
CA THR A 264 -17.14 2.75 1.30
C THR A 264 -18.54 2.75 0.72
N GLU A 265 -19.25 1.62 0.75
CA GLU A 265 -20.64 1.54 0.31
C GLU A 265 -21.59 2.33 1.20
N ALA A 266 -21.43 2.21 2.52
CA ALA A 266 -22.20 2.97 3.50
C ALA A 266 -22.01 4.48 3.28
N HIS A 267 -20.77 4.93 3.03
CA HIS A 267 -20.48 6.32 2.72
C HIS A 267 -21.11 6.76 1.40
N ASP A 268 -20.92 6.01 0.31
CA ASP A 268 -21.46 6.37 -1.02
C ASP A 268 -22.99 6.42 -1.01
N TYR A 269 -23.64 5.53 -0.26
CA TYR A 269 -25.08 5.57 -0.03
C TYR A 269 -25.48 6.85 0.72
N SER A 270 -24.86 7.08 1.89
CA SER A 270 -25.14 8.24 2.75
C SER A 270 -24.92 9.55 2.02
N ARG A 271 -23.83 9.65 1.23
CA ARG A 271 -23.47 10.80 0.41
C ARG A 271 -24.55 11.12 -0.61
N ARG A 272 -24.97 10.14 -1.40
CA ARG A 272 -26.02 10.34 -2.43
C ARG A 272 -27.35 10.75 -1.83
N ARG A 273 -27.76 10.10 -0.72
CA ARG A 273 -29.02 10.41 -0.04
C ARG A 273 -29.00 11.79 0.62
N THR A 274 -27.91 12.14 1.28
CA THR A 274 -27.70 13.48 1.87
C THR A 274 -27.72 14.57 0.80
N PHE A 275 -27.00 14.37 -0.30
CA PHE A 275 -26.97 15.31 -1.42
C PHE A 275 -28.37 15.54 -1.99
N ALA A 276 -29.11 14.45 -2.24
CA ALA A 276 -30.46 14.52 -2.77
C ALA A 276 -31.44 15.20 -1.80
N PHE A 277 -31.42 14.81 -0.52
CA PHE A 277 -32.31 15.36 0.51
C PHE A 277 -32.07 16.84 0.77
N THR A 278 -30.81 17.28 0.69
CA THR A 278 -30.44 18.69 0.91
C THR A 278 -30.51 19.55 -0.35
N GLU A 279 -30.90 18.97 -1.49
CA GLU A 279 -30.90 19.62 -2.80
C GLU A 279 -29.53 20.20 -3.17
N GLY A 280 -28.48 19.42 -2.85
CA GLY A 280 -27.09 19.75 -3.14
C GLY A 280 -26.43 20.75 -2.19
N ARG A 281 -27.08 21.12 -1.08
CA ARG A 281 -26.55 22.04 -0.05
C ARG A 281 -25.62 21.38 0.98
N GLN A 282 -25.50 20.05 0.94
CA GLN A 282 -24.59 19.27 1.78
C GLN A 282 -24.05 18.08 0.98
N ARG A 283 -22.73 18.02 0.86
CA ARG A 283 -21.95 17.01 0.15
C ARG A 283 -21.04 16.31 1.16
N PRO A 284 -21.37 15.11 1.64
CA PRO A 284 -20.42 14.33 2.42
C PRO A 284 -19.15 14.04 1.61
N SER A 285 -18.02 13.96 2.30
CA SER A 285 -16.70 13.70 1.70
C SER A 285 -16.01 12.53 2.39
N ALA A 286 -15.10 11.89 1.66
CA ALA A 286 -14.30 10.77 2.14
C ALA A 286 -12.83 10.98 1.78
N GLU A 287 -11.97 10.71 2.76
CA GLU A 287 -10.53 10.64 2.61
C GLU A 287 -10.10 9.19 2.84
N ILE A 288 -9.53 8.55 1.82
CA ILE A 288 -9.10 7.15 1.89
C ILE A 288 -7.67 7.06 1.38
N VAL A 289 -6.74 6.84 2.31
CA VAL A 289 -5.30 6.91 2.02
C VAL A 289 -4.77 5.61 1.39
N GLU A 290 -5.41 4.47 1.63
CA GLU A 290 -5.03 3.20 1.00
C GLU A 290 -6.25 2.30 0.78
N VAL A 291 -6.58 2.02 -0.49
CA VAL A 291 -7.60 1.02 -0.81
C VAL A 291 -6.94 -0.34 -0.97
N GLY A 292 -6.79 -1.04 0.16
CA GLY A 292 -6.38 -2.44 0.18
C GLY A 292 -7.49 -3.36 -0.38
N ALA A 293 -7.10 -4.60 -0.73
CA ALA A 293 -8.04 -5.64 -1.16
C ALA A 293 -9.04 -6.08 -0.07
N ASP A 294 -8.82 -5.65 1.19
CA ASP A 294 -9.59 -6.06 2.36
C ASP A 294 -10.52 -4.92 2.81
N PRO A 295 -11.83 -4.98 2.48
CA PRO A 295 -12.77 -3.93 2.84
C PRO A 295 -13.06 -3.88 4.34
N VAL A 296 -13.27 -2.67 4.87
CA VAL A 296 -13.84 -2.49 6.21
C VAL A 296 -15.34 -2.78 6.14
N ILE A 297 -15.78 -3.93 6.62
CA ILE A 297 -17.20 -4.31 6.66
C ILE A 297 -17.85 -3.73 7.91
N LEU A 298 -18.93 -2.97 7.73
CA LEU A 298 -19.69 -2.35 8.82
C LEU A 298 -20.98 -3.09 9.16
N ALA A 299 -21.60 -3.79 8.22
CA ALA A 299 -22.78 -4.62 8.47
C ALA A 299 -22.77 -5.89 7.61
N GLY A 300 -23.42 -6.93 8.11
CA GLY A 300 -23.51 -8.22 7.41
C GLY A 300 -22.16 -8.96 7.29
N ARG A 301 -22.11 -9.88 6.33
CA ARG A 301 -20.93 -10.70 6.01
C ARG A 301 -20.95 -11.06 4.52
N ILE A 302 -19.77 -11.09 3.91
CA ILE A 302 -19.62 -11.56 2.54
C ILE A 302 -19.96 -13.05 2.52
N ASP A 303 -21.11 -13.41 1.95
CA ASP A 303 -21.60 -14.78 1.88
C ASP A 303 -21.65 -15.33 0.44
N ARG A 304 -21.43 -14.45 -0.54
CA ARG A 304 -21.41 -14.75 -1.97
C ARG A 304 -20.48 -13.81 -2.72
N SER A 305 -20.13 -14.17 -3.95
CA SER A 305 -19.37 -13.26 -4.82
C SER A 305 -20.32 -12.21 -5.42
N GLY A 306 -20.18 -10.97 -4.97
CA GLY A 306 -20.90 -9.82 -5.50
C GLY A 306 -20.56 -9.48 -6.96
N GLN A 307 -21.22 -8.46 -7.48
CA GLN A 307 -20.84 -7.83 -8.74
C GLN A 307 -19.44 -7.21 -8.62
N PRO A 308 -18.63 -7.23 -9.69
CA PRO A 308 -17.39 -6.47 -9.68
C PRO A 308 -17.63 -4.99 -9.42
N GLU A 309 -16.67 -4.34 -8.76
CA GLU A 309 -16.74 -2.92 -8.45
C GLU A 309 -15.57 -2.16 -9.07
N LEU A 310 -15.88 -1.01 -9.67
CA LEU A 310 -14.91 -0.01 -10.09
C LEU A 310 -15.03 1.19 -9.16
N PHE A 311 -13.93 1.66 -8.58
CA PHE A 311 -13.97 2.76 -7.61
C PHE A 311 -12.72 3.64 -7.66
N SER A 312 -12.86 4.87 -7.18
CA SER A 312 -11.74 5.75 -6.85
C SER A 312 -12.16 6.73 -5.77
N TYR A 313 -11.29 6.91 -4.80
CA TYR A 313 -11.37 7.96 -3.77
C TYR A 313 -10.13 8.86 -3.79
N ASN A 314 -9.35 8.81 -4.87
CA ASN A 314 -8.21 9.66 -5.06
C ASN A 314 -8.67 11.09 -5.43
N PRO A 315 -8.30 12.11 -4.63
CA PRO A 315 -8.73 13.49 -4.87
C PRO A 315 -8.37 14.03 -6.26
N ARG A 316 -7.32 13.48 -6.91
CA ARG A 316 -6.93 13.87 -8.27
C ARG A 316 -7.97 13.50 -9.33
N LEU A 317 -8.85 12.55 -9.02
CA LEU A 317 -9.93 12.10 -9.88
C LEU A 317 -11.29 12.70 -9.50
N ASP A 318 -11.33 13.68 -8.58
CA ASP A 318 -12.58 14.32 -8.20
C ASP A 318 -13.24 15.06 -9.38
N GLY A 319 -14.55 14.85 -9.52
CA GLY A 319 -15.38 15.40 -10.59
C GLY A 319 -15.20 14.72 -11.94
N PHE A 320 -14.42 13.64 -12.03
CA PHE A 320 -14.39 12.80 -13.24
C PHE A 320 -15.64 11.91 -13.28
N LEU A 321 -16.23 11.81 -14.46
CA LEU A 321 -17.33 10.89 -14.76
C LEU A 321 -16.75 9.53 -15.16
N LEU A 322 -17.09 8.50 -14.39
CA LEU A 322 -16.88 7.11 -14.75
C LEU A 322 -17.97 6.66 -15.72
N LYS A 323 -17.56 6.20 -16.91
CA LYS A 323 -18.44 5.51 -17.85
C LYS A 323 -18.01 4.06 -18.03
N VAL A 324 -18.99 3.18 -18.21
CA VAL A 324 -18.77 1.75 -18.44
C VAL A 324 -19.65 1.33 -19.60
N ASP A 325 -19.01 0.81 -20.65
CA ASP A 325 -19.63 0.44 -21.93
C ASP A 325 -20.37 1.62 -22.59
N GLY A 326 -19.82 2.83 -22.47
CA GLY A 326 -20.38 4.07 -23.00
C GLY A 326 -21.37 4.77 -22.07
N GLU A 327 -21.92 4.06 -21.09
CA GLU A 327 -22.94 4.59 -20.19
C GLU A 327 -22.34 5.24 -18.93
N PRO A 328 -22.81 6.44 -18.53
CA PRO A 328 -22.37 7.07 -17.29
C PRO A 328 -22.81 6.28 -16.06
N ARG A 329 -21.90 6.09 -15.11
CA ARG A 329 -22.14 5.33 -13.86
C ARG A 329 -22.15 6.20 -12.62
N LEU A 330 -21.09 6.97 -12.39
CA LEU A 330 -21.04 7.97 -11.32
C LEU A 330 -20.01 9.06 -11.61
N GLU A 331 -20.20 10.21 -10.98
CA GLU A 331 -19.16 11.21 -10.80
C GLU A 331 -18.34 10.88 -9.55
N LEU A 332 -17.02 10.81 -9.70
CA LEU A 332 -16.06 10.50 -8.63
C LEU A 332 -15.95 11.65 -7.62
N PRO A 333 -15.66 11.35 -6.34
CA PRO A 333 -15.24 10.04 -5.81
C PRO A 333 -16.41 9.08 -5.53
N GLY A 334 -16.11 7.78 -5.48
CA GLY A 334 -17.07 6.71 -5.16
C GLY A 334 -16.83 5.42 -5.93
N GLY A 335 -17.75 4.47 -5.79
CA GLY A 335 -17.75 3.19 -6.50
C GLY A 335 -19.04 2.87 -7.25
N ALA A 336 -18.91 2.10 -8.34
CA ALA A 336 -20.01 1.50 -9.09
C ALA A 336 -19.82 -0.02 -9.21
N ALA A 337 -20.88 -0.76 -8.92
CA ALA A 337 -21.01 -2.14 -9.33
C ALA A 337 -21.24 -2.23 -10.84
N VAL A 338 -20.58 -3.20 -11.48
CA VAL A 338 -20.64 -3.44 -12.93
C VAL A 338 -20.90 -4.92 -13.20
N GLY A 339 -21.39 -5.26 -14.39
CA GLY A 339 -21.50 -6.66 -14.79
C GLY A 339 -20.13 -7.31 -14.96
N PRO A 340 -19.95 -8.60 -14.65
CA PRO A 340 -18.69 -9.30 -14.88
C PRO A 340 -18.38 -9.43 -16.39
N GLY A 341 -17.14 -9.77 -16.70
CA GLY A 341 -16.58 -9.94 -18.04
C GLY A 341 -15.85 -8.71 -18.56
N LYS A 342 -15.57 -8.70 -19.86
CA LYS A 342 -14.94 -7.58 -20.55
C LYS A 342 -15.83 -6.34 -20.54
N ARG A 343 -15.28 -5.22 -20.08
CA ARG A 343 -15.92 -3.90 -19.96
C ARG A 343 -15.02 -2.83 -20.54
N THR A 344 -15.61 -1.90 -21.28
CA THR A 344 -14.91 -0.67 -21.68
C THR A 344 -15.09 0.37 -20.58
N VAL A 345 -14.01 0.71 -19.88
CA VAL A 345 -14.01 1.69 -18.80
C VAL A 345 -13.39 3.00 -19.29
N GLU A 346 -14.10 4.10 -19.09
CA GLU A 346 -13.70 5.43 -19.50
C GLU A 346 -13.80 6.42 -18.32
N LEU A 347 -12.79 7.26 -18.12
CA LEU A 347 -12.84 8.40 -17.20
C LEU A 347 -12.80 9.69 -18.01
N THR A 348 -13.82 10.54 -17.82
CA THR A 348 -13.94 11.81 -18.54
C THR A 348 -14.13 12.99 -17.62
N LYS A 349 -13.67 14.18 -18.01
CA LYS A 349 -13.98 15.45 -17.33
C LYS A 349 -14.43 16.47 -18.38
N GLY A 350 -15.73 16.75 -18.39
CA GLY A 350 -16.37 17.39 -19.55
C GLY A 350 -16.19 16.51 -20.79
N ASP A 351 -15.72 17.11 -21.89
CA ASP A 351 -15.49 16.40 -23.15
C ASP A 351 -14.12 15.69 -23.22
N ALA A 352 -13.23 15.94 -22.25
CA ALA A 352 -11.89 15.36 -22.24
C ALA A 352 -11.90 13.93 -21.68
N VAL A 353 -11.31 12.99 -22.42
CA VAL A 353 -11.10 11.60 -21.99
C VAL A 353 -9.71 11.45 -21.39
N LEU A 354 -9.62 11.10 -20.11
CA LEU A 354 -8.36 10.84 -19.42
C LEU A 354 -7.83 9.44 -19.71
N VAL A 355 -8.71 8.44 -19.65
CA VAL A 355 -8.38 7.04 -19.93
C VAL A 355 -9.60 6.34 -20.52
N ARG A 356 -9.36 5.46 -21.50
CA ARG A 356 -10.34 4.53 -22.05
C ARG A 356 -9.64 3.19 -22.26
N ARG A 357 -10.07 2.14 -21.56
CA ARG A 357 -9.48 0.79 -21.65
C ARG A 357 -10.54 -0.29 -21.58
N GLU A 358 -10.27 -1.41 -22.24
CA GLU A 358 -10.99 -2.66 -21.99
C GLU A 358 -10.36 -3.35 -20.78
N VAL A 359 -11.17 -3.70 -19.80
CA VAL A 359 -10.78 -4.47 -18.62
C VAL A 359 -11.68 -5.67 -18.49
N ASP A 360 -11.12 -6.82 -18.13
CA ASP A 360 -11.89 -8.02 -17.82
C ASP A 360 -12.06 -8.08 -16.30
N VAL A 361 -13.31 -7.98 -15.83
CA VAL A 361 -13.63 -7.91 -14.40
C VAL A 361 -14.38 -9.15 -13.93
N ALA A 362 -13.87 -9.81 -12.89
CA ALA A 362 -14.47 -11.01 -12.32
C ALA A 362 -15.50 -10.70 -11.21
N ARG A 363 -16.39 -11.65 -10.92
CA ARG A 363 -17.30 -11.52 -9.76
C ARG A 363 -16.50 -11.39 -8.46
N GLY A 364 -16.94 -10.49 -7.59
CA GLY A 364 -16.27 -10.13 -6.34
C GLY A 364 -14.97 -9.33 -6.51
N GLU A 365 -14.56 -9.01 -7.74
CA GLU A 365 -13.37 -8.20 -7.97
C GLU A 365 -13.64 -6.73 -7.65
N ARG A 366 -12.74 -6.12 -6.88
CA ARG A 366 -12.75 -4.68 -6.59
C ARG A 366 -11.54 -4.05 -7.29
N LEU A 367 -11.78 -3.29 -8.35
CA LEU A 367 -10.75 -2.70 -9.19
C LEU A 367 -10.61 -1.19 -8.91
N PRO A 368 -9.51 -0.76 -8.27
CA PRO A 368 -9.20 0.67 -8.14
C PRO A 368 -8.88 1.26 -9.51
N LEU A 369 -9.52 2.37 -9.87
CA LEU A 369 -9.38 3.02 -11.18
C LEU A 369 -7.97 3.57 -11.42
N GLU A 370 -7.19 3.81 -10.36
CA GLU A 370 -5.79 4.20 -10.44
C GLU A 370 -4.94 3.13 -11.14
N ARG A 371 -5.35 1.86 -11.13
CA ARG A 371 -4.66 0.80 -11.89
C ARG A 371 -4.66 1.09 -13.39
N LEU A 372 -5.75 1.66 -13.91
CA LEU A 372 -5.87 2.04 -15.32
C LEU A 372 -4.86 3.13 -15.71
N LEU A 373 -4.43 3.93 -14.73
CA LEU A 373 -3.41 4.98 -14.89
C LEU A 373 -1.99 4.42 -14.67
N SER A 374 -1.83 3.42 -13.78
CA SER A 374 -0.52 2.87 -13.39
C SER A 374 0.13 1.94 -14.43
N ASP A 375 -0.66 1.38 -15.35
CA ASP A 375 -0.16 0.60 -16.50
C ASP A 375 0.53 1.46 -17.58
N ALA A 376 0.80 2.73 -17.27
CA ALA A 376 1.63 3.61 -18.09
C ALA A 376 3.13 3.50 -17.78
N ILE A 377 3.55 2.77 -16.73
CA ILE A 377 4.97 2.53 -16.45
C ILE A 377 5.34 1.11 -16.92
N PRO A 378 6.04 0.97 -18.06
CA PRO A 378 6.47 -0.34 -18.52
C PRO A 378 7.34 -1.03 -17.47
N ARG A 379 6.97 -2.25 -17.06
CA ARG A 379 7.58 -3.05 -15.98
C ARG A 379 8.58 -4.08 -16.47
N ARG A 380 8.86 -4.07 -17.78
CA ARG A 380 9.84 -4.95 -18.41
C ARG A 380 10.87 -4.09 -19.09
N ALA A 381 12.14 -4.44 -18.94
CA ALA A 381 13.23 -3.78 -19.62
C ALA A 381 14.11 -4.82 -20.31
N LEU A 382 14.44 -4.58 -21.58
CA LEU A 382 15.46 -5.31 -22.31
C LEU A 382 16.61 -4.36 -22.61
N SER A 383 17.79 -4.68 -22.09
CA SER A 383 18.97 -3.83 -22.17
C SER A 383 20.09 -4.47 -22.95
N LEU A 384 20.71 -3.70 -23.85
CA LEU A 384 21.98 -4.04 -24.47
C LEU A 384 23.09 -3.48 -23.58
N VAL A 385 24.01 -4.35 -23.14
CA VAL A 385 25.06 -4.00 -22.18
C VAL A 385 26.44 -4.40 -22.67
N GLY A 386 27.43 -3.60 -22.31
CA GLY A 386 28.86 -3.89 -22.48
C GLY A 386 29.57 -3.87 -21.13
N GLY A 387 30.58 -4.71 -20.97
CA GLY A 387 31.23 -4.86 -19.67
C GLY A 387 32.50 -5.68 -19.69
N MET A 388 32.94 -6.07 -18.49
CA MET A 388 34.09 -6.92 -18.28
C MET A 388 33.78 -8.02 -17.28
N MET A 389 34.37 -9.18 -17.48
CA MET A 389 34.45 -10.28 -16.51
C MET A 389 35.90 -10.53 -16.10
N SER A 390 36.11 -10.99 -14.87
CA SER A 390 37.44 -11.30 -14.36
C SER A 390 37.40 -12.26 -13.17
N PHE A 391 38.51 -12.96 -12.93
CA PHE A 391 38.70 -13.62 -11.64
C PHE A 391 39.05 -12.59 -10.57
N ALA A 392 38.59 -12.83 -9.34
CA ALA A 392 38.82 -11.93 -8.21
C ALA A 392 40.29 -11.93 -7.76
N ASP A 393 40.94 -13.10 -7.78
CA ASP A 393 42.34 -13.25 -7.41
C ASP A 393 43.30 -13.02 -8.59
N GLY A 394 44.50 -12.55 -8.29
CA GLY A 394 45.49 -12.23 -9.32
C GLY A 394 46.10 -13.45 -10.01
N ARG A 395 46.12 -14.62 -9.34
CA ARG A 395 46.73 -15.83 -9.89
C ARG A 395 45.88 -16.40 -11.02
N SER A 396 44.58 -16.59 -10.78
CA SER A 396 43.62 -17.02 -11.78
C SER A 396 43.52 -16.07 -12.97
N ARG A 397 43.67 -14.75 -12.75
CA ARG A 397 43.75 -13.78 -13.86
C ARG A 397 44.97 -13.99 -14.76
N ARG A 398 46.09 -14.49 -14.24
CA ARG A 398 47.31 -14.74 -15.02
C ARG A 398 47.35 -16.14 -15.62
N GLU A 399 46.88 -17.13 -14.86
CA GLU A 399 47.02 -18.56 -15.17
C GLU A 399 45.77 -19.17 -15.85
N LEU A 400 44.58 -18.55 -15.74
CA LEU A 400 43.33 -19.08 -16.32
C LEU A 400 42.76 -18.20 -17.43
N LEU A 401 42.33 -16.99 -17.08
CA LEU A 401 41.75 -16.04 -18.02
C LEU A 401 41.97 -14.62 -17.50
N PRO A 402 42.79 -13.80 -18.19
CA PRO A 402 42.83 -12.36 -17.93
C PRO A 402 41.45 -11.72 -18.08
N SER A 403 41.25 -10.53 -17.53
CA SER A 403 39.97 -9.83 -17.64
C SER A 403 39.50 -9.77 -19.09
N ALA A 404 38.28 -10.24 -19.35
CA ALA A 404 37.74 -10.38 -20.70
C ALA A 404 36.56 -9.42 -20.89
N PRO A 405 36.54 -8.63 -21.99
CA PRO A 405 35.37 -7.86 -22.34
C PRO A 405 34.18 -8.77 -22.68
N GLN A 406 32.98 -8.28 -22.41
CA GLN A 406 31.72 -8.94 -22.76
C GLN A 406 30.72 -7.94 -23.35
N VAL A 407 29.90 -8.43 -24.28
CA VAL A 407 28.67 -7.77 -24.74
C VAL A 407 27.51 -8.71 -24.45
N GLY A 408 26.39 -8.17 -24.03
CA GLY A 408 25.27 -8.99 -23.60
C GLY A 408 23.93 -8.29 -23.64
N VAL A 409 22.91 -9.07 -23.29
CA VAL A 409 21.55 -8.59 -23.10
C VAL A 409 21.08 -8.92 -21.69
N VAL A 410 20.31 -8.01 -21.09
CA VAL A 410 19.70 -8.18 -19.77
C VAL A 410 18.20 -7.96 -19.90
N LEU A 411 17.41 -8.97 -19.57
CA LEU A 411 15.97 -8.85 -19.39
C LEU A 411 15.69 -8.68 -17.89
N ARG A 412 15.03 -7.58 -17.52
CA ARG A 412 14.55 -7.32 -16.16
C ARG A 412 13.03 -7.26 -16.17
N LEU A 413 12.41 -8.12 -15.37
CA LEU A 413 10.98 -8.14 -15.11
C LEU A 413 10.77 -7.63 -13.69
N GLU A 414 10.05 -6.53 -13.56
CA GLU A 414 9.77 -5.89 -12.27
C GLU A 414 8.45 -6.40 -11.66
N ASP A 415 8.42 -6.55 -10.33
CA ASP A 415 7.31 -7.07 -9.54
C ASP A 415 6.91 -8.52 -9.88
N VAL A 416 7.90 -9.38 -10.11
CA VAL A 416 7.72 -10.80 -10.43
C VAL A 416 8.63 -11.65 -9.55
N PRO A 417 8.09 -12.61 -8.75
CA PRO A 417 6.69 -12.98 -8.63
C PRO A 417 5.88 -12.14 -7.62
N LEU A 418 6.54 -11.27 -6.85
CA LEU A 418 5.91 -10.45 -5.81
C LEU A 418 6.28 -8.98 -6.02
N GLN A 419 5.50 -8.09 -5.40
CA GLN A 419 5.81 -6.66 -5.35
C GLN A 419 7.22 -6.42 -4.80
N ASP A 420 7.95 -5.48 -5.42
CA ASP A 420 9.33 -5.10 -5.09
C ASP A 420 10.39 -6.21 -5.29
N LEU A 421 10.02 -7.37 -5.85
CA LEU A 421 10.96 -8.37 -6.35
C LEU A 421 11.08 -8.29 -7.86
N GLY A 422 12.31 -8.36 -8.36
CA GLY A 422 12.61 -8.51 -9.77
C GLY A 422 12.96 -9.94 -10.14
N LEU A 423 12.69 -10.31 -11.39
CA LEU A 423 13.32 -11.44 -12.05
C LEU A 423 14.25 -10.89 -13.14
N MET A 424 15.53 -11.23 -13.06
CA MET A 424 16.54 -10.83 -14.04
C MET A 424 17.12 -12.05 -14.75
N LEU A 425 17.22 -11.96 -16.07
CA LEU A 425 17.89 -12.94 -16.92
C LEU A 425 18.95 -12.20 -17.74
N ASP A 426 20.19 -12.69 -17.72
CA ASP A 426 21.30 -12.08 -18.44
C ASP A 426 22.04 -13.09 -19.32
N LEU A 427 22.42 -12.66 -20.52
CA LEU A 427 23.22 -13.42 -21.47
C LEU A 427 24.41 -12.55 -21.88
N GLY A 428 25.63 -13.06 -21.71
CA GLY A 428 26.86 -12.36 -22.07
C GLY A 428 27.75 -13.22 -22.96
N LEU A 429 28.39 -12.58 -23.94
CA LEU A 429 29.31 -13.19 -24.88
C LEU A 429 30.63 -12.41 -24.90
N GLY A 430 31.74 -13.13 -24.85
CA GLY A 430 33.08 -12.57 -25.03
C GLY A 430 33.89 -13.42 -25.99
N HIS A 431 34.70 -12.80 -26.83
CA HIS A 431 35.61 -13.50 -27.73
C HIS A 431 36.85 -12.64 -27.99
N GLY A 432 38.02 -13.27 -28.08
CA GLY A 432 39.24 -12.56 -28.43
C GLY A 432 40.50 -13.41 -28.33
N ARG A 433 41.64 -12.73 -28.33
CA ARG A 433 42.97 -13.33 -28.13
C ARG A 433 43.65 -12.68 -26.95
N GLN A 434 44.29 -13.47 -26.11
CA GLN A 434 45.04 -13.04 -24.93
C GLN A 434 46.34 -13.83 -24.79
N LYS A 435 47.14 -13.46 -23.79
CA LYS A 435 48.37 -14.16 -23.41
C LYS A 435 48.18 -14.73 -22.01
N LEU A 436 48.48 -16.01 -21.86
CA LEU A 436 48.46 -16.73 -20.58
C LEU A 436 49.88 -16.80 -20.04
N GLU A 437 50.08 -16.50 -18.76
CA GLU A 437 51.39 -16.70 -18.12
C GLU A 437 51.49 -18.15 -17.65
N VAL A 438 52.48 -18.88 -18.17
CA VAL A 438 52.69 -20.31 -17.86
C VAL A 438 53.88 -20.51 -16.91
N ALA A 439 54.83 -19.57 -16.93
CA ALA A 439 55.93 -19.45 -15.98
C ALA A 439 56.33 -17.97 -15.88
N PRO A 440 57.01 -17.52 -14.81
CA PRO A 440 57.41 -16.12 -14.65
C PRO A 440 58.11 -15.57 -15.91
N GLY A 441 57.50 -14.57 -16.55
CA GLY A 441 58.01 -13.94 -17.77
C GLY A 441 57.75 -14.71 -19.08
N SER A 442 57.19 -15.92 -19.04
CA SER A 442 56.87 -16.75 -20.20
C SER A 442 55.37 -16.74 -20.50
N HIS A 443 55.02 -16.35 -21.73
CA HIS A 443 53.63 -16.15 -22.14
C HIS A 443 53.26 -17.00 -23.34
N VAL A 444 52.07 -17.62 -23.30
CA VAL A 444 51.51 -18.39 -24.40
C VAL A 444 50.28 -17.67 -24.96
N PRO A 445 50.26 -17.30 -26.25
CA PRO A 445 49.06 -16.73 -26.87
C PRO A 445 47.95 -17.77 -26.96
N PHE A 446 46.72 -17.35 -26.69
CA PHE A 446 45.54 -18.20 -26.85
C PHE A 446 44.33 -17.39 -27.31
N GLY A 447 43.46 -18.02 -28.09
CA GLY A 447 42.11 -17.54 -28.37
C GLY A 447 41.17 -17.96 -27.26
N TYR A 448 40.18 -17.14 -26.94
CA TYR A 448 39.15 -17.46 -25.96
C TYR A 448 37.75 -17.12 -26.46
N THR A 449 36.77 -17.86 -25.96
CA THR A 449 35.34 -17.57 -26.11
C THR A 449 34.66 -17.79 -24.78
N THR A 450 33.89 -16.81 -24.30
CA THR A 450 33.09 -16.91 -23.08
C THR A 450 31.61 -16.75 -23.40
N LEU A 451 30.80 -17.55 -22.71
CA LEU A 451 29.35 -17.44 -22.70
C LEU A 451 28.89 -17.49 -21.24
N THR A 452 28.16 -16.47 -20.81
CA THR A 452 27.55 -16.41 -19.48
C THR A 452 26.04 -16.36 -19.61
N LEU A 453 25.34 -17.23 -18.87
CA LEU A 453 23.88 -17.22 -18.75
C LEU A 453 23.52 -17.14 -17.27
N GLY A 454 22.89 -16.05 -16.86
CA GLY A 454 22.55 -15.76 -15.46
C GLY A 454 21.06 -15.60 -15.22
N ALA A 455 20.64 -15.98 -14.01
CA ALA A 455 19.32 -15.70 -13.47
C ALA A 455 19.46 -15.12 -12.04
N ALA A 456 18.71 -14.08 -11.72
CA ALA A 456 18.73 -13.44 -10.42
C ALA A 456 17.34 -13.01 -9.94
N ALA A 457 17.19 -12.90 -8.63
CA ALA A 457 15.96 -12.49 -7.96
C ALA A 457 16.21 -11.30 -7.02
N PRO A 458 16.51 -10.10 -7.55
CA PRO A 458 16.82 -8.95 -6.71
C PRO A 458 15.59 -8.33 -6.04
N TYR A 459 15.80 -7.72 -4.88
CA TYR A 459 14.89 -6.74 -4.32
C TYR A 459 15.07 -5.39 -5.04
N LEU A 460 13.99 -4.64 -5.22
CA LEU A 460 13.94 -3.39 -5.96
C LEU A 460 13.61 -2.22 -5.01
N TRP A 461 14.47 -1.22 -4.97
CA TRP A 461 14.20 0.04 -4.28
C TRP A 461 13.98 1.14 -5.32
N ARG A 462 12.82 1.79 -5.27
CA ARG A 462 12.37 2.73 -6.30
C ARG A 462 12.25 4.15 -5.77
N TRP A 463 12.85 5.07 -6.51
CA TRP A 463 12.66 6.51 -6.44
C TRP A 463 12.30 7.01 -7.82
N GLU A 464 11.66 8.18 -7.92
CA GLU A 464 11.05 8.69 -9.15
C GLU A 464 11.74 8.24 -10.45
N ARG A 465 13.02 8.54 -10.67
CA ARG A 465 13.74 8.10 -11.89
C ARG A 465 14.75 6.98 -11.67
N LEU A 466 15.00 6.58 -10.42
CA LEU A 466 16.09 5.67 -10.06
C LEU A 466 15.52 4.40 -9.43
N THR A 467 15.90 3.25 -9.98
CA THR A 467 15.70 1.95 -9.33
C THR A 467 17.05 1.39 -8.93
N LEU A 468 17.25 1.14 -7.65
CA LEU A 468 18.37 0.33 -7.16
C LEU A 468 17.90 -1.11 -7.01
N PHE A 469 18.80 -2.06 -7.23
CA PHE A 469 18.47 -3.47 -7.08
C PHE A 469 19.65 -4.28 -6.56
N ALA A 470 19.36 -5.30 -5.75
CA ALA A 470 20.36 -6.25 -5.27
C ALA A 470 19.72 -7.57 -4.84
N GLY A 471 20.44 -8.68 -5.03
CA GLY A 471 19.97 -9.98 -4.54
C GLY A 471 20.77 -11.18 -5.04
N PRO A 472 20.27 -12.40 -4.77
CA PRO A 472 20.92 -13.63 -5.16
C PRO A 472 20.92 -13.82 -6.68
N ARG A 473 22.00 -14.40 -7.20
CA ARG A 473 22.20 -14.76 -8.60
C ARG A 473 22.79 -16.16 -8.72
N VAL A 474 22.41 -16.88 -9.76
CA VAL A 474 23.09 -18.09 -10.23
C VAL A 474 23.44 -17.87 -11.69
N ALA A 475 24.66 -18.20 -12.10
CA ALA A 475 25.03 -18.15 -13.51
C ALA A 475 25.88 -19.33 -13.95
N ALA A 476 25.62 -19.76 -15.18
CA ALA A 476 26.47 -20.67 -15.92
C ALA A 476 27.54 -19.86 -16.67
N LEU A 477 28.79 -20.32 -16.61
CA LEU A 477 29.91 -19.83 -17.39
C LEU A 477 30.45 -20.97 -18.24
N TYR A 478 30.49 -20.77 -19.55
CA TYR A 478 31.26 -21.57 -20.49
C TYR A 478 32.48 -20.77 -20.95
N LEU A 479 33.65 -21.41 -20.91
CA LEU A 479 34.92 -20.88 -21.40
C LEU A 479 35.55 -21.89 -22.36
N GLY A 480 35.68 -21.50 -23.62
CA GLY A 480 36.52 -22.18 -24.61
C GLY A 480 37.85 -21.45 -24.75
N ARG A 481 38.96 -22.18 -24.73
CA ARG A 481 40.31 -21.69 -25.03
C ARG A 481 40.92 -22.50 -26.15
N SER A 482 41.62 -21.86 -27.07
CA SER A 482 42.36 -22.49 -28.16
C SER A 482 43.80 -22.00 -28.17
N PHE A 483 44.75 -22.93 -28.17
CA PHE A 483 46.18 -22.67 -28.17
C PHE A 483 46.73 -23.10 -29.52
N ASP A 484 47.45 -22.20 -30.17
CA ASP A 484 48.10 -22.45 -31.45
C ASP A 484 49.50 -21.86 -31.38
N VAL A 485 50.46 -22.71 -31.00
CA VAL A 485 51.87 -22.38 -30.87
C VAL A 485 52.71 -23.42 -31.59
N GLU A 486 53.92 -23.04 -32.01
CA GLU A 486 54.79 -23.84 -32.88
C GLU A 486 54.99 -25.30 -32.43
N ALA A 487 54.99 -25.55 -31.11
CA ALA A 487 55.17 -26.88 -30.52
C ALA A 487 53.86 -27.58 -30.09
N PHE A 488 52.69 -26.91 -30.15
CA PHE A 488 51.42 -27.46 -29.64
C PHE A 488 50.20 -26.74 -30.23
N THR A 489 49.26 -27.51 -30.79
CA THR A 489 47.91 -27.05 -31.14
C THR A 489 46.89 -27.84 -30.32
N GLY A 490 46.02 -27.15 -29.59
CA GLY A 490 45.05 -27.81 -28.72
C GLY A 490 43.97 -26.87 -28.18
N GLY A 491 42.93 -27.44 -27.57
CA GLY A 491 41.80 -26.68 -27.05
C GLY A 491 41.38 -27.15 -25.67
N GLN A 492 40.85 -26.24 -24.87
CA GLN A 492 40.30 -26.51 -23.56
C GLN A 492 38.88 -25.94 -23.47
N ARG A 493 37.98 -26.69 -22.84
CA ARG A 493 36.61 -26.25 -22.58
C ARG A 493 36.32 -26.42 -21.10
N TYR A 494 35.72 -25.40 -20.53
CA TYR A 494 35.35 -25.34 -19.13
C TYR A 494 33.91 -24.88 -19.01
N PHE A 495 33.14 -25.55 -18.17
CA PHE A 495 31.77 -25.20 -17.86
C PHE A 495 31.57 -25.27 -16.35
N THR A 496 30.89 -24.27 -15.80
CA THR A 496 30.59 -24.21 -14.37
C THR A 496 29.29 -23.47 -14.14
N VAL A 497 28.61 -23.80 -13.05
CA VAL A 497 27.45 -23.05 -12.54
C VAL A 497 27.81 -22.56 -11.16
N SER A 498 27.67 -21.26 -10.94
CA SER A 498 28.21 -20.60 -9.75
C SER A 498 27.12 -19.78 -9.07
N PRO A 499 26.91 -19.97 -7.75
CA PRO A 499 26.09 -19.06 -6.96
C PRO A 499 26.82 -17.74 -6.74
N GLY A 500 26.05 -16.68 -6.52
CA GLY A 500 26.59 -15.35 -6.29
C GLY A 500 25.52 -14.32 -5.95
N VAL A 501 25.92 -13.07 -6.07
CA VAL A 501 25.08 -11.89 -5.85
C VAL A 501 25.19 -10.94 -7.03
N VAL A 502 24.12 -10.20 -7.27
CA VAL A 502 24.08 -9.08 -8.22
C VAL A 502 23.64 -7.82 -7.49
N GLY A 503 24.17 -6.68 -7.90
CA GLY A 503 23.74 -5.37 -7.45
C GLY A 503 23.88 -4.34 -8.56
N GLY A 504 22.98 -3.37 -8.63
CA GLY A 504 23.00 -2.39 -9.70
C GLY A 504 21.96 -1.30 -9.58
N LEU A 505 21.85 -0.52 -10.65
CA LEU A 505 20.91 0.56 -10.80
C LEU A 505 20.34 0.63 -12.21
N ALA A 506 19.12 1.14 -12.31
CA ALA A 506 18.49 1.55 -13.55
C ALA A 506 17.99 2.99 -13.41
N TRP A 507 18.40 3.85 -14.33
CA TRP A 507 18.04 5.26 -14.39
C TRP A 507 17.14 5.53 -15.59
N ARG A 508 15.92 5.98 -15.35
CA ARG A 508 14.93 6.27 -16.39
C ARG A 508 15.25 7.60 -17.09
N LEU A 509 15.41 7.56 -18.40
CA LEU A 509 15.60 8.74 -19.27
C LEU A 509 14.26 9.28 -19.82
N GLY A 510 13.19 8.48 -19.74
CA GLY A 510 11.84 8.82 -20.17
C GLY A 510 10.90 7.63 -19.93
N GLU A 511 9.81 7.54 -20.68
CA GLU A 511 8.84 6.44 -20.54
C GLU A 511 9.41 5.10 -21.02
N ARG A 512 10.26 5.12 -22.06
CA ARG A 512 10.70 3.92 -22.78
C ARG A 512 12.19 3.65 -22.71
N LEU A 513 13.01 4.60 -22.25
CA LEU A 513 14.48 4.44 -22.25
C LEU A 513 15.03 4.51 -20.84
N GLU A 514 16.02 3.67 -20.57
CA GLU A 514 16.77 3.67 -19.32
C GLU A 514 18.27 3.46 -19.56
N LEU A 515 19.09 3.95 -18.63
CA LEU A 515 20.47 3.55 -18.47
C LEU A 515 20.53 2.50 -17.37
N THR A 516 21.25 1.41 -17.60
CA THR A 516 21.42 0.34 -16.60
C THR A 516 22.90 0.13 -16.31
N ALA A 517 23.23 -0.16 -15.06
CA ALA A 517 24.55 -0.60 -14.64
C ALA A 517 24.41 -1.68 -13.56
N GLN A 518 25.15 -2.77 -13.68
CA GLN A 518 25.14 -3.86 -12.70
C GLN A 518 26.53 -4.45 -12.52
N GLY A 519 26.80 -4.89 -11.28
CA GLY A 519 27.95 -5.70 -10.91
C GLY A 519 27.48 -7.03 -10.34
N HIS A 520 28.29 -8.07 -10.52
CA HIS A 520 28.06 -9.37 -9.92
C HIS A 520 29.34 -9.94 -9.34
N GLY A 521 29.19 -10.68 -8.24
CA GLY A 521 30.25 -11.48 -7.61
C GLY A 521 29.75 -12.90 -7.44
N MET A 522 30.53 -13.88 -7.90
CA MET A 522 30.21 -15.30 -7.87
C MET A 522 31.34 -16.09 -7.24
N LEU A 523 30.99 -17.24 -6.66
CA LEU A 523 31.96 -18.23 -6.20
C LEU A 523 31.95 -19.40 -7.18
N THR A 524 33.05 -19.61 -7.90
CA THR A 524 33.17 -20.66 -8.93
C THR A 524 34.13 -21.75 -8.48
N TYR A 525 33.93 -22.96 -8.99
CA TYR A 525 34.82 -24.09 -8.71
C TYR A 525 35.57 -24.50 -9.97
N VAL A 526 36.88 -24.27 -10.00
CA VAL A 526 37.74 -24.55 -11.16
C VAL A 526 38.67 -25.72 -10.82
N VAL A 527 38.90 -26.61 -11.78
CA VAL A 527 39.93 -27.66 -11.69
C VAL A 527 41.12 -27.24 -12.52
N VAL A 528 42.28 -27.09 -11.87
CA VAL A 528 43.55 -26.71 -12.49
C VAL A 528 44.55 -27.82 -12.22
N ASP A 529 45.11 -28.42 -13.26
CA ASP A 529 46.07 -29.54 -13.15
C ASP A 529 45.60 -30.69 -12.25
N GLY A 530 44.30 -31.00 -12.30
CA GLY A 530 43.67 -32.06 -11.51
C GLY A 530 43.34 -31.68 -10.06
N GLN A 531 43.68 -30.46 -9.63
CA GLN A 531 43.35 -29.92 -8.30
C GLN A 531 42.17 -28.97 -8.38
N GLY A 532 41.12 -29.25 -7.61
CA GLY A 532 39.94 -28.40 -7.53
C GLY A 532 40.11 -27.27 -6.53
N GLN A 533 39.71 -26.06 -6.92
CA GLN A 533 39.77 -24.88 -6.06
C GLN A 533 38.54 -23.98 -6.26
N ALA A 534 38.08 -23.39 -5.16
CA ALA A 534 37.05 -22.36 -5.19
C ALA A 534 37.70 -21.00 -5.45
N VAL A 535 37.20 -20.30 -6.46
CA VAL A 535 37.76 -19.03 -6.95
C VAL A 535 36.66 -18.00 -7.05
N GLY A 536 36.95 -16.76 -6.65
CA GLY A 536 36.02 -15.65 -6.84
C GLY A 536 35.97 -15.23 -8.31
N PHE A 537 34.78 -14.97 -8.81
CA PHE A 537 34.54 -14.49 -10.17
C PHE A 537 33.70 -13.21 -10.11
N ILE A 538 34.19 -12.13 -10.72
CA ILE A 538 33.54 -10.83 -10.68
C ILE A 538 33.28 -10.32 -12.10
N GLY A 539 32.25 -9.51 -12.25
CA GLY A 539 32.00 -8.83 -13.50
C GLY A 539 31.09 -7.64 -13.31
N GLY A 540 31.08 -6.77 -14.31
CA GLY A 540 30.23 -5.59 -14.33
C GLY A 540 29.92 -5.19 -15.76
N ASN A 541 28.68 -4.75 -15.98
CA ASN A 541 28.24 -4.27 -17.28
C ASN A 541 27.30 -3.07 -17.14
N ALA A 542 27.29 -2.22 -18.16
CA ALA A 542 26.43 -1.06 -18.26
C ALA A 542 25.95 -0.88 -19.70
N GLY A 543 24.82 -0.21 -19.86
CA GLY A 543 24.27 0.02 -21.19
C GLY A 543 22.90 0.69 -21.17
N VAL A 544 22.17 0.51 -22.27
CA VAL A 544 20.89 1.18 -22.53
C VAL A 544 19.78 0.13 -22.63
N GLY A 545 18.69 0.39 -21.94
CA GLY A 545 17.48 -0.42 -21.92
C GLY A 545 16.30 0.22 -22.60
N TYR A 546 15.50 -0.61 -23.27
CA TYR A 546 14.16 -0.25 -23.71
C TYR A 546 13.12 -0.85 -22.77
N ARG A 547 12.21 -0.02 -22.28
CA ARG A 547 11.12 -0.40 -21.37
C ARG A 547 9.83 -0.60 -22.16
N PHE A 548 9.15 -1.73 -21.91
CA PHE A 548 7.89 -2.11 -22.56
C PHE A 548 6.88 -2.76 -21.61
#